data_AF-A0A928S2D4-F1
#
_entry.id   AF-A0A928S2D4-F1
#
_cell.length_a   1.000
_cell.length_b   1.000
_cell.length_c   1.000
_cell.angle_alpha   90.00
_cell.angle_beta   90.00
_cell.angle_gamma   90.00
#
_symmetry.space_group_name_H-M   'P 1'
#
loop_
_entity.id
_entity.type
_entity.pdbx_description
1 polymer ?
#
loop_
_entity_poly.entity_id
_entity_poly.type
_entity_poly.pdbx_seq_one_letter_code
_entity_poly.pdbx_strand_id
1 'polypeptide(L)'
;MRKHKIGLNVMTVMAVMGAIARPATVQAQDKSLVETAVAAGSFKTLVQAVEAAGLTETLSGPGPYTVFAPTDDAFSKLPPGALESLMKNSESLKSVLLFHVVPGRVMAADMVKLKAAKTALGQTVQIDASKGVRVESANVVKTDVAAGNGVIHMIDAVMLPRNDVIEAARSAGSFRTLLAAIEAAGLTDTLRGDGPFTVFAPTDEAFAKLPKDALDALLKDKGKLASVLTYHVVSGQVMAAEVVKLKDARTVQGQSVKIDASAGVKVNGSKVLKADVPATNGVIHVIDTVLLPPDVKLGDAHGEVGRSLRLAIERGVPLFNSGNVEACAAVYEVAALTVLELAGDELDAGLRARLAQGLRAAGQSHGAADRAWALRHAFDDVLAAEHEMTRMTSAR
;
A
#
# COMPACT_ATOMS: atom_id res chain seq x y z
N MET A 1 -67.39 -53.56 -62.48
CA MET A 1 -68.43 -54.51 -62.00
C MET A 1 -67.96 -55.13 -60.69
N ARG A 2 -68.88 -55.26 -59.71
CA ARG A 2 -68.85 -56.12 -58.50
C ARG A 2 -67.91 -55.66 -57.36
N LYS A 3 -68.43 -55.14 -56.24
CA LYS A 3 -69.18 -55.74 -55.10
C LYS A 3 -68.20 -55.93 -53.91
N HIS A 4 -68.40 -55.18 -52.82
CA HIS A 4 -68.92 -55.66 -51.51
C HIS A 4 -68.02 -56.73 -50.84
N LYS A 5 -67.33 -56.43 -49.73
CA LYS A 5 -67.75 -56.26 -48.31
C LYS A 5 -67.55 -57.56 -47.50
N ILE A 6 -67.06 -57.40 -46.25
CA ILE A 6 -67.12 -58.31 -45.08
C ILE A 6 -65.99 -59.36 -45.00
N GLY A 7 -65.30 -59.66 -43.89
CA GLY A 7 -65.33 -59.28 -42.45
C GLY A 7 -64.03 -59.80 -41.77
N LEU A 8 -63.48 -59.15 -40.72
CA LEU A 8 -63.61 -59.48 -39.27
C LEU A 8 -63.14 -60.94 -38.95
N ASN A 9 -62.18 -61.29 -38.06
CA ASN A 9 -61.73 -60.71 -36.78
C ASN A 9 -60.43 -61.41 -36.26
N VAL A 10 -59.56 -60.64 -35.59
CA VAL A 10 -58.80 -60.89 -34.32
C VAL A 10 -57.81 -62.07 -34.14
N MET A 11 -56.52 -61.74 -33.92
CA MET A 11 -55.68 -62.09 -32.75
C MET A 11 -54.23 -61.55 -32.97
N THR A 12 -53.81 -60.43 -32.38
CA THR A 12 -53.04 -60.31 -31.12
C THR A 12 -51.52 -60.07 -31.34
N VAL A 13 -51.12 -58.81 -31.11
CA VAL A 13 -49.91 -58.28 -30.43
C VAL A 13 -48.51 -58.71 -30.90
N MET A 14 -47.78 -57.75 -31.48
CA MET A 14 -46.48 -57.26 -30.94
C MET A 14 -46.07 -55.97 -31.67
N ALA A 15 -46.16 -54.82 -31.00
CA ALA A 15 -45.67 -53.55 -31.50
C ALA A 15 -44.20 -53.38 -31.08
N VAL A 16 -43.27 -53.45 -32.05
CA VAL A 16 -41.90 -52.99 -31.89
C VAL A 16 -41.83 -51.57 -32.45
N MET A 17 -41.68 -50.60 -31.55
CA MET A 17 -41.61 -49.18 -31.84
C MET A 17 -40.17 -48.84 -32.29
N GLY A 18 -39.95 -48.74 -33.60
CA GLY A 18 -38.69 -48.27 -34.19
C GLY A 18 -38.65 -46.74 -34.24
N ALA A 19 -37.92 -46.12 -33.31
CA ALA A 19 -37.67 -44.68 -33.31
C ALA A 19 -36.64 -44.30 -34.38
N ILE A 20 -37.04 -43.46 -35.33
CA ILE A 20 -36.15 -42.81 -36.30
C ILE A 20 -35.61 -41.55 -35.62
N ALA A 21 -34.35 -41.59 -35.20
CA ALA A 21 -33.69 -40.49 -34.52
C ALA A 21 -33.49 -39.28 -35.47
N ARG A 22 -33.96 -38.11 -35.03
CA ARG A 22 -33.66 -36.80 -35.61
C ARG A 22 -32.17 -36.48 -35.38
N PRO A 23 -31.48 -35.75 -36.27
CA PRO A 23 -30.10 -35.35 -36.02
C PRO A 23 -30.07 -34.40 -34.82
N ALA A 24 -29.28 -34.75 -33.80
CA ALA A 24 -29.08 -33.95 -32.61
C ALA A 24 -28.36 -32.65 -32.98
N THR A 25 -29.11 -31.55 -32.98
CA THR A 25 -28.56 -30.20 -32.88
C THR A 25 -27.78 -30.06 -31.57
N VAL A 26 -26.54 -29.58 -31.69
CA VAL A 26 -25.60 -29.17 -30.65
C VAL A 26 -26.29 -28.47 -29.47
N GLN A 27 -26.20 -29.03 -28.27
CA GLN A 27 -26.34 -28.29 -27.02
C GLN A 27 -24.95 -28.15 -26.39
N ALA A 28 -24.30 -27.01 -26.64
CA ALA A 28 -23.21 -26.54 -25.80
C ALA A 28 -23.77 -26.38 -24.38
N GLN A 29 -23.12 -26.99 -23.39
CA GLN A 29 -23.59 -26.90 -22.00
C GLN A 29 -23.53 -25.47 -21.50
N ASP A 30 -24.70 -24.88 -21.27
CA ASP A 30 -24.95 -23.65 -20.50
C ASP A 30 -24.64 -23.87 -19.00
N LYS A 31 -23.38 -24.17 -18.65
CA LYS A 31 -22.93 -24.18 -17.25
C LYS A 31 -21.99 -23.02 -17.00
N SER A 32 -22.23 -22.25 -15.95
CA SER A 32 -21.35 -21.14 -15.56
C SER A 32 -19.93 -21.64 -15.21
N LEU A 33 -18.93 -20.74 -15.19
CA LEU A 33 -17.58 -21.05 -14.72
C LEU A 33 -17.58 -21.75 -13.36
N VAL A 34 -18.44 -21.29 -12.44
CA VAL A 34 -18.58 -21.83 -11.08
C VAL A 34 -19.21 -23.23 -11.11
N GLU A 35 -20.26 -23.44 -11.91
CA GLU A 35 -20.91 -24.75 -12.04
C GLU A 35 -20.01 -25.80 -12.71
N THR A 36 -19.17 -25.37 -13.66
CA THR A 36 -18.19 -26.23 -14.33
C THR A 36 -17.07 -26.62 -13.36
N ALA A 37 -16.64 -25.70 -12.49
CA ALA A 37 -15.67 -26.00 -11.42
C ALA A 37 -16.27 -26.96 -10.36
N VAL A 38 -17.53 -26.75 -9.95
CA VAL A 38 -18.23 -27.65 -9.02
C VAL A 38 -18.40 -29.04 -9.63
N ALA A 39 -18.76 -29.14 -10.92
CA ALA A 39 -18.95 -30.41 -11.62
C ALA A 39 -17.64 -31.19 -11.82
N ALA A 40 -16.48 -30.52 -11.86
CA ALA A 40 -15.19 -31.17 -11.99
C ALA A 40 -14.67 -31.80 -10.68
N GLY A 41 -15.29 -31.51 -9.52
CA GLY A 41 -15.03 -32.19 -8.25
C GLY A 41 -13.67 -31.91 -7.58
N SER A 42 -12.70 -31.36 -8.30
CA SER A 42 -11.31 -31.08 -7.87
C SER A 42 -11.01 -29.61 -7.50
N PHE A 43 -12.07 -28.79 -7.33
CA PHE A 43 -11.98 -27.35 -7.08
C PHE A 43 -12.74 -26.92 -5.82
N LYS A 44 -12.94 -27.82 -4.85
CA LYS A 44 -13.77 -27.52 -3.66
C LYS A 44 -13.21 -26.33 -2.87
N THR A 45 -11.89 -26.26 -2.74
CA THR A 45 -11.20 -25.17 -2.03
C THR A 45 -11.36 -23.83 -2.76
N LEU A 46 -11.30 -23.85 -4.10
CA LEU A 46 -11.45 -22.66 -4.94
C LEU A 46 -12.89 -22.12 -4.89
N VAL A 47 -13.91 -22.99 -4.95
CA VAL A 47 -15.32 -22.57 -4.87
C VAL A 47 -15.61 -21.92 -3.52
N GLN A 48 -15.13 -22.52 -2.43
CA GLN A 48 -15.24 -21.94 -1.08
C GLN A 48 -14.54 -20.58 -0.99
N ALA A 49 -13.36 -20.43 -1.61
CA ALA A 49 -12.66 -19.15 -1.66
C ALA A 49 -13.45 -18.09 -2.44
N VAL A 50 -14.03 -18.46 -3.59
CA VAL A 50 -14.85 -17.55 -4.42
C VAL A 50 -16.12 -17.11 -3.71
N GLU A 51 -16.79 -18.03 -3.01
CA GLU A 51 -17.95 -17.74 -2.16
C GLU A 51 -17.57 -16.82 -0.99
N ALA A 52 -16.49 -17.13 -0.27
CA ALA A 52 -15.99 -16.31 0.83
C ALA A 52 -15.54 -14.91 0.39
N ALA A 53 -15.02 -14.79 -0.83
CA ALA A 53 -14.65 -13.51 -1.43
C ALA A 53 -15.83 -12.74 -2.04
N GLY A 54 -17.02 -13.35 -2.16
CA GLY A 54 -18.19 -12.73 -2.79
C GLY A 54 -17.99 -12.41 -4.28
N LEU A 55 -17.13 -13.15 -4.97
CA LEU A 55 -16.83 -12.94 -6.40
C LEU A 55 -17.68 -13.81 -7.32
N THR A 56 -18.65 -14.56 -6.77
CA THR A 56 -19.57 -15.42 -7.52
C THR A 56 -20.35 -14.65 -8.58
N GLU A 57 -20.86 -13.45 -8.26
CA GLU A 57 -21.59 -12.61 -9.23
C GLU A 57 -20.66 -12.04 -10.30
N THR A 58 -19.46 -11.58 -9.92
CA THR A 58 -18.47 -11.04 -10.86
C THR A 58 -17.98 -12.09 -11.85
N LEU A 59 -17.74 -13.32 -11.38
CA LEU A 59 -17.30 -14.45 -12.21
C LEU A 59 -18.44 -15.15 -12.95
N SER A 60 -19.69 -14.83 -12.60
CA SER A 60 -20.90 -15.25 -13.33
C SER A 60 -21.41 -14.18 -14.29
N GLY A 61 -20.75 -13.02 -14.37
CA GLY A 61 -21.07 -11.94 -15.29
C GLY A 61 -20.93 -12.34 -16.77
N PRO A 62 -21.44 -11.51 -17.70
CA PRO A 62 -21.35 -11.77 -19.13
C PRO A 62 -19.88 -11.79 -19.56
N GLY A 63 -19.43 -12.97 -19.97
CA GLY A 63 -18.05 -13.24 -20.41
C GLY A 63 -17.69 -12.57 -21.74
N PRO A 64 -16.43 -12.74 -22.21
CA PRO A 64 -15.58 -13.89 -21.89
C PRO A 64 -14.52 -13.65 -20.81
N TYR A 65 -14.36 -14.64 -19.92
CA TYR A 65 -13.25 -14.70 -18.95
C TYR A 65 -12.40 -15.96 -19.16
N THR A 66 -11.13 -15.88 -18.80
CA THR A 66 -10.24 -17.04 -18.69
C THR A 66 -9.82 -17.20 -17.24
N VAL A 67 -10.14 -18.35 -16.63
CA VAL A 67 -9.84 -18.61 -15.22
C VAL A 67 -8.77 -19.69 -15.13
N PHE A 68 -7.66 -19.37 -14.50
CA PHE A 68 -6.65 -20.34 -14.11
C PHE A 68 -7.05 -20.95 -12.77
N ALA A 69 -7.67 -22.12 -12.78
CA ALA A 69 -8.20 -22.74 -11.57
C ALA A 69 -7.16 -23.69 -10.94
N PRO A 70 -6.60 -23.38 -9.76
CA PRO A 70 -5.73 -24.30 -9.05
C PRO A 70 -6.50 -25.51 -8.53
N THR A 71 -5.93 -26.70 -8.68
CA THR A 71 -6.48 -27.93 -8.10
C THR A 71 -6.36 -27.96 -6.57
N ASP A 72 -7.14 -28.81 -5.91
CA ASP A 72 -6.99 -29.02 -4.45
C ASP A 72 -5.55 -29.46 -4.07
N ASP A 73 -4.85 -30.19 -4.94
CA ASP A 73 -3.43 -30.53 -4.77
C ASP A 73 -2.52 -29.30 -4.83
N ALA A 74 -2.86 -28.31 -5.65
CA ALA A 74 -2.13 -27.04 -5.75
C ALA A 74 -2.22 -26.24 -4.45
N PHE A 75 -3.39 -26.23 -3.80
CA PHE A 75 -3.57 -25.61 -2.48
C PHE A 75 -2.80 -26.36 -1.39
N SER A 76 -2.69 -27.69 -1.51
CA SER A 76 -1.92 -28.52 -0.57
C SER A 76 -0.40 -28.29 -0.67
N LYS A 77 0.09 -27.79 -1.81
CA LYS A 77 1.50 -27.37 -1.98
C LYS A 77 1.81 -25.99 -1.41
N LEU A 78 0.81 -25.22 -0.97
CA LEU A 78 1.06 -23.93 -0.33
C LEU A 78 1.77 -24.13 1.02
N PRO A 79 2.68 -23.21 1.40
CA PRO A 79 3.31 -23.29 2.70
C PRO A 79 2.27 -23.25 3.83
N PRO A 80 2.48 -24.02 4.91
CA PRO A 80 1.56 -24.09 6.03
C PRO A 80 1.33 -22.69 6.62
N GLY A 81 0.06 -22.28 6.74
CA GLY A 81 -0.34 -20.95 7.21
C GLY A 81 -0.62 -19.92 6.11
N ALA A 82 -0.24 -20.15 4.85
CA ALA A 82 -0.55 -19.24 3.75
C ALA A 82 -2.06 -19.22 3.46
N LEU A 83 -2.70 -20.39 3.39
CA LEU A 83 -4.15 -20.49 3.19
C LEU A 83 -4.92 -19.85 4.36
N GLU A 84 -4.51 -20.10 5.60
CA GLU A 84 -5.15 -19.48 6.78
C GLU A 84 -5.02 -17.95 6.76
N SER A 85 -3.86 -17.44 6.35
CA SER A 85 -3.65 -15.99 6.23
C SER A 85 -4.52 -15.39 5.13
N LEU A 86 -4.69 -16.08 4.01
CA LEU A 86 -5.58 -15.68 2.93
C LEU A 86 -7.06 -15.77 3.34
N MET A 87 -7.46 -16.80 4.08
CA MET A 87 -8.83 -16.94 4.57
C MET A 87 -9.18 -15.93 5.67
N LYS A 88 -8.20 -15.52 6.48
CA LYS A 88 -8.36 -14.43 7.46
C LYS A 88 -8.47 -13.05 6.80
N ASN A 89 -7.89 -12.87 5.61
CA ASN A 89 -7.89 -11.60 4.89
C ASN A 89 -8.72 -11.68 3.60
N SER A 90 -10.00 -11.30 3.70
CA SER A 90 -10.92 -11.30 2.56
C SER A 90 -10.48 -10.39 1.39
N GLU A 91 -9.70 -9.32 1.65
CA GLU A 91 -9.13 -8.51 0.56
C GLU A 91 -8.03 -9.26 -0.18
N SER A 92 -7.11 -9.90 0.55
CA SER A 92 -6.08 -10.74 -0.07
C SER A 92 -6.69 -11.90 -0.86
N LEU A 93 -7.75 -12.52 -0.34
CA LEU A 93 -8.48 -13.57 -1.05
C LEU A 93 -9.09 -13.06 -2.36
N LYS A 94 -9.74 -11.89 -2.34
CA LYS A 94 -10.27 -11.25 -3.55
C LYS A 94 -9.16 -10.97 -4.57
N SER A 95 -8.04 -10.40 -4.13
CA SER A 95 -6.89 -10.11 -5.00
C SER A 95 -6.29 -11.37 -5.60
N VAL A 96 -6.13 -12.44 -4.82
CA VAL A 96 -5.67 -13.74 -5.31
C VAL A 96 -6.61 -14.29 -6.38
N LEU A 97 -7.92 -14.26 -6.15
CA LEU A 97 -8.90 -14.75 -7.11
C LEU A 97 -8.91 -13.92 -8.40
N LEU A 98 -8.87 -12.59 -8.29
CA LEU A 98 -8.77 -11.70 -9.45
C LEU A 98 -7.45 -11.87 -10.22
N PHE A 99 -6.38 -12.30 -9.55
CA PHE A 99 -5.11 -12.62 -10.19
C PHE A 99 -5.17 -13.92 -11.01
N HIS A 100 -6.02 -14.86 -10.62
CA HIS A 100 -6.28 -16.07 -11.41
C HIS A 100 -7.22 -15.86 -12.59
N VAL A 101 -7.82 -14.68 -12.70
CA VAL A 101 -8.83 -14.36 -13.72
C VAL A 101 -8.22 -13.40 -14.72
N VAL A 102 -8.27 -13.76 -16.00
CA VAL A 102 -7.87 -12.91 -17.11
C VAL A 102 -9.13 -12.49 -17.87
N PRO A 103 -9.41 -11.19 -18.02
CA PRO A 103 -10.49 -10.73 -18.88
C PRO A 103 -10.16 -11.05 -20.35
N GLY A 104 -11.12 -11.66 -21.05
CA GLY A 104 -10.92 -12.14 -22.41
C GLY A 104 -10.88 -13.67 -22.51
N ARG A 105 -11.12 -14.16 -23.72
CA ARG A 105 -11.01 -15.59 -24.04
C ARG A 105 -9.59 -15.89 -24.51
N VAL A 106 -8.80 -16.54 -23.67
CA VAL A 106 -7.43 -16.95 -23.99
C VAL A 106 -7.42 -18.47 -24.02
N MET A 107 -7.44 -19.06 -25.21
CA MET A 107 -7.27 -20.50 -25.38
C MET A 107 -5.79 -20.88 -25.31
N ALA A 108 -5.48 -22.16 -25.10
CA ALA A 108 -4.09 -22.63 -25.08
C ALA A 108 -3.32 -22.24 -26.35
N ALA A 109 -3.98 -22.25 -27.51
CA ALA A 109 -3.38 -21.82 -28.78
C ALA A 109 -2.94 -20.34 -28.79
N ASP A 110 -3.64 -19.49 -28.05
CA ASP A 110 -3.31 -18.06 -27.90
C ASP A 110 -2.29 -17.84 -26.78
N MET A 111 -2.33 -18.66 -25.71
CA MET A 111 -1.32 -18.67 -24.64
C MET A 111 0.09 -18.96 -25.16
N VAL A 112 0.23 -19.79 -26.20
CA VAL A 112 1.53 -20.08 -26.81
C VAL A 112 2.11 -18.88 -27.57
N LYS A 113 1.26 -17.97 -28.04
CA LYS A 113 1.67 -16.74 -28.76
C LYS A 113 1.86 -15.55 -27.82
N LEU A 114 1.13 -15.54 -26.70
CA LEU A 114 1.17 -14.50 -25.69
C LEU A 114 2.22 -14.85 -24.64
N LYS A 115 3.33 -14.11 -24.58
CA LYS A 115 4.34 -14.26 -23.53
C LYS A 115 3.84 -13.77 -22.16
N ALA A 116 2.79 -12.96 -22.14
CA ALA A 116 2.26 -12.35 -20.94
C ALA A 116 0.77 -12.01 -21.10
N ALA A 117 -0.01 -12.11 -20.03
CA ALA A 117 -1.43 -11.75 -20.01
C ALA A 117 -1.75 -10.83 -18.81
N LYS A 118 -2.57 -9.80 -19.03
CA LYS A 118 -3.02 -8.90 -17.96
C LYS A 118 -4.21 -9.50 -17.23
N THR A 119 -4.08 -9.69 -15.92
CA THR A 119 -5.13 -10.23 -15.05
C THR A 119 -6.18 -9.18 -14.69
N ALA A 120 -7.32 -9.61 -14.13
CA ALA A 120 -8.37 -8.72 -13.64
C ALA A 120 -7.92 -7.90 -12.43
N LEU A 121 -6.88 -8.35 -11.71
CA LEU A 121 -6.18 -7.55 -10.70
C LEU A 121 -5.37 -6.39 -11.32
N GLY A 122 -5.11 -6.43 -12.64
CA GLY A 122 -4.30 -5.46 -13.36
C GLY A 122 -2.81 -5.82 -13.43
N GLN A 123 -2.37 -6.85 -12.69
CA GLN A 123 -1.02 -7.39 -12.76
C GLN A 123 -0.86 -8.30 -13.98
N THR A 124 0.34 -8.36 -14.54
CA THR A 124 0.64 -9.20 -15.71
C THR A 124 1.20 -10.55 -15.24
N VAL A 125 0.61 -11.65 -15.71
CA VAL A 125 1.15 -13.00 -15.55
C VAL A 125 2.02 -13.36 -16.74
N GLN A 126 3.22 -13.85 -16.50
CA GLN A 126 4.09 -14.40 -17.53
C GLN A 126 3.61 -15.78 -17.93
N ILE A 127 3.52 -16.03 -19.23
CA ILE A 127 3.15 -17.32 -19.78
C ILE A 127 4.37 -17.86 -20.54
N ASP A 128 4.89 -18.99 -20.07
CA ASP A 128 5.98 -19.69 -20.74
C ASP A 128 5.44 -20.96 -21.39
N ALA A 129 5.50 -21.04 -22.72
CA ALA A 129 5.07 -22.20 -23.50
C ALA A 129 6.25 -23.04 -24.02
N SER A 130 7.49 -22.77 -23.59
CA SER A 130 8.70 -23.38 -24.17
C SER A 130 8.89 -24.86 -23.82
N LYS A 131 8.36 -25.35 -22.68
CA LYS A 131 8.42 -26.76 -22.25
C LYS A 131 7.08 -27.23 -21.63
N GLY A 132 5.97 -26.87 -22.28
CA GLY A 132 4.61 -26.98 -21.76
C GLY A 132 4.08 -25.63 -21.29
N VAL A 133 2.75 -25.45 -21.25
CA VAL A 133 2.13 -24.17 -20.85
C VAL A 133 2.30 -23.99 -19.34
N ARG A 134 3.13 -23.03 -18.95
CA ARG A 134 3.32 -22.55 -17.59
C ARG A 134 2.80 -21.12 -17.47
N VAL A 135 2.15 -20.82 -16.35
CA VAL A 135 1.75 -19.46 -15.99
C VAL A 135 2.44 -19.12 -14.68
N GLU A 136 3.34 -18.13 -14.71
CA GLU A 136 4.30 -17.84 -13.64
C GLU A 136 5.10 -19.11 -13.24
N SER A 137 4.85 -19.65 -12.05
CA SER A 137 5.46 -20.87 -11.52
C SER A 137 4.54 -22.10 -11.57
N ALA A 138 3.32 -21.94 -12.10
CA ALA A 138 2.30 -22.98 -12.13
C ALA A 138 2.28 -23.70 -13.49
N ASN A 139 2.25 -25.02 -13.48
CA ASN A 139 2.06 -25.83 -14.68
C ASN A 139 0.57 -25.96 -14.98
N VAL A 140 0.18 -25.74 -16.23
CA VAL A 140 -1.19 -26.03 -16.65
C VAL A 140 -1.33 -27.54 -16.88
N VAL A 141 -2.11 -28.20 -16.03
CA VAL A 141 -2.36 -29.66 -16.06
C VAL A 141 -3.42 -30.01 -17.10
N LYS A 142 -4.42 -29.14 -17.29
CA LYS A 142 -5.48 -29.32 -18.27
C LYS A 142 -5.89 -27.97 -18.84
N THR A 143 -5.83 -27.83 -20.16
CA THR A 143 -6.22 -26.61 -20.86
C THR A 143 -7.64 -26.70 -21.44
N ASP A 144 -8.19 -25.55 -21.81
CA ASP A 144 -9.35 -25.41 -22.70
C ASP A 144 -10.65 -26.07 -22.19
N VAL A 145 -10.88 -26.03 -20.87
CA VAL A 145 -12.17 -26.46 -20.32
C VAL A 145 -13.20 -25.37 -20.62
N ALA A 146 -14.08 -25.62 -21.58
CA ALA A 146 -15.13 -24.67 -21.96
C ALA A 146 -16.15 -24.49 -20.83
N ALA A 147 -16.42 -23.23 -20.47
CA ALA A 147 -17.52 -22.83 -19.59
C ALA A 147 -18.43 -21.84 -20.35
N GLY A 148 -19.69 -21.73 -19.95
CA GLY A 148 -20.70 -20.91 -20.64
C GLY A 148 -20.30 -19.43 -20.79
N ASN A 149 -19.51 -18.90 -19.86
CA ASN A 149 -19.01 -17.52 -19.87
C ASN A 149 -17.48 -17.42 -19.97
N GLY A 150 -16.77 -18.49 -20.38
CA GLY A 150 -15.32 -18.43 -20.42
C GLY A 150 -14.58 -19.73 -20.73
N VAL A 151 -13.31 -19.76 -20.35
CA VAL A 151 -12.42 -20.93 -20.44
C VAL A 151 -11.74 -21.13 -19.09
N ILE A 152 -11.68 -22.38 -18.61
CA ILE A 152 -10.93 -22.75 -17.41
C ILE A 152 -9.67 -23.49 -17.84
N HIS A 153 -8.54 -23.08 -17.28
CA HIS A 153 -7.26 -23.79 -17.36
C HIS A 153 -6.91 -24.28 -15.97
N MET A 154 -6.73 -25.58 -15.81
CA MET A 154 -6.41 -26.20 -14.53
C MET A 154 -4.91 -26.11 -14.27
N ILE A 155 -4.52 -25.58 -13.12
CA ILE A 155 -3.11 -25.38 -12.75
C ILE A 155 -2.73 -26.18 -11.50
N ASP A 156 -1.45 -26.57 -11.39
CA ASP A 156 -0.93 -27.39 -10.28
C ASP A 156 -0.28 -26.61 -9.12
N ALA A 157 -0.31 -25.28 -9.18
CA ALA A 157 0.15 -24.37 -8.14
C ALA A 157 -0.76 -23.14 -8.07
N VAL A 158 -0.95 -22.57 -6.87
CA VAL A 158 -1.74 -21.35 -6.68
C VAL A 158 -0.90 -20.14 -7.08
N MET A 159 -1.43 -19.30 -7.96
CA MET A 159 -0.82 -18.02 -8.33
C MET A 159 -1.08 -17.00 -7.23
N LEU A 160 -0.04 -16.67 -6.47
CA LEU A 160 -0.13 -15.59 -5.50
C LEU A 160 0.17 -14.28 -6.23
N PRO A 161 -0.71 -13.26 -6.11
CA PRO A 161 -0.42 -11.95 -6.64
C PRO A 161 0.84 -11.45 -5.95
N ARG A 162 1.66 -10.74 -6.73
CA ARG A 162 2.87 -10.14 -6.23
C ARG A 162 2.46 -9.06 -5.22
N ASN A 163 2.73 -9.26 -3.93
CA ASN A 163 2.56 -8.22 -2.93
C ASN A 163 3.58 -7.14 -3.24
N ASP A 164 3.14 -6.07 -3.90
CA ASP A 164 3.96 -4.89 -4.10
C ASP A 164 4.21 -4.20 -2.74
N VAL A 165 5.07 -3.19 -2.73
CA VAL A 165 5.35 -2.39 -1.52
C VAL A 165 4.06 -1.83 -0.90
N ILE A 166 3.07 -1.46 -1.70
CA ILE A 166 1.82 -0.85 -1.24
C ILE A 166 0.96 -1.89 -0.52
N GLU A 167 0.79 -3.08 -1.10
CA GLU A 167 0.02 -4.17 -0.51
C GLU A 167 0.72 -4.73 0.74
N ALA A 168 2.05 -4.81 0.74
CA ALA A 168 2.83 -5.17 1.93
C ALA A 168 2.62 -4.15 3.07
N ALA A 169 2.62 -2.85 2.77
CA ALA A 169 2.31 -1.80 3.73
C ALA A 169 0.84 -1.86 4.22
N ARG A 170 -0.11 -2.10 3.30
CA ARG A 170 -1.53 -2.25 3.64
C ARG A 170 -1.77 -3.43 4.58
N SER A 171 -1.16 -4.58 4.29
CA SER A 171 -1.28 -5.79 5.11
C SER A 171 -0.66 -5.63 6.49
N ALA A 172 0.36 -4.77 6.65
CA ALA A 172 0.99 -4.53 7.94
C ALA A 172 0.15 -3.64 8.87
N GLY A 173 -0.82 -2.88 8.34
CA GLY A 173 -1.82 -2.13 9.11
C GLY A 173 -1.32 -0.87 9.84
N SER A 174 -0.01 -0.70 10.01
CA SER A 174 0.65 0.43 10.71
C SER A 174 1.10 1.58 9.79
N PHE A 175 0.62 1.60 8.55
CA PHE A 175 1.04 2.53 7.49
C PHE A 175 -0.13 3.29 6.87
N ARG A 176 -1.21 3.51 7.62
CA ARG A 176 -2.45 4.11 7.06
C ARG A 176 -2.19 5.53 6.53
N THR A 177 -1.42 6.33 7.27
CA THR A 177 -1.07 7.70 6.90
C THR A 177 -0.16 7.73 5.66
N LEU A 178 0.79 6.79 5.58
CA LEU A 178 1.67 6.64 4.42
C LEU A 178 0.89 6.29 3.16
N LEU A 179 -0.05 5.34 3.23
CA LEU A 179 -0.88 4.95 2.09
C LEU A 179 -1.75 6.09 1.60
N ALA A 180 -2.40 6.82 2.52
CA ALA A 180 -3.18 8.01 2.17
C ALA A 180 -2.31 9.08 1.51
N ALA A 181 -1.08 9.28 1.99
CA ALA A 181 -0.12 10.21 1.39
C ALA A 181 0.29 9.79 -0.02
N ILE A 182 0.58 8.50 -0.25
CA ILE A 182 0.93 7.96 -1.58
C ILE A 182 -0.21 8.17 -2.57
N GLU A 183 -1.44 7.89 -2.15
CA GLU A 183 -2.64 8.10 -2.97
C GLU A 183 -2.86 9.59 -3.28
N ALA A 184 -2.72 10.47 -2.28
CA ALA A 184 -2.85 11.92 -2.46
C ALA A 184 -1.78 12.52 -3.38
N ALA A 185 -0.55 11.98 -3.33
CA ALA A 185 0.56 12.36 -4.19
C ALA A 185 0.48 11.75 -5.60
N GLY A 186 -0.40 10.77 -5.83
CA GLY A 186 -0.50 10.05 -7.11
C GLY A 186 0.73 9.18 -7.42
N LEU A 187 1.45 8.71 -6.40
CA LEU A 187 2.64 7.87 -6.56
C LEU A 187 2.35 6.38 -6.58
N THR A 188 1.08 5.98 -6.51
CA THR A 188 0.62 4.59 -6.49
C THR A 188 1.18 3.80 -7.67
N ASP A 189 1.09 4.33 -8.89
CA ASP A 189 1.56 3.63 -10.09
C ASP A 189 3.09 3.54 -10.13
N THR A 190 3.79 4.58 -9.67
CA THR A 190 5.26 4.61 -9.60
C THR A 190 5.79 3.57 -8.62
N LEU A 191 5.20 3.48 -7.43
CA LEU A 191 5.57 2.50 -6.40
C LEU A 191 5.07 1.09 -6.69
N ARG A 192 4.18 0.92 -7.67
CA ARG A 192 3.76 -0.38 -8.23
C ARG A 192 4.59 -0.82 -9.43
N GLY A 193 5.50 0.01 -9.92
CA GLY A 193 6.40 -0.34 -11.02
C GLY A 193 7.27 -1.56 -10.69
N ASP A 194 7.91 -2.12 -11.73
CA ASP A 194 8.61 -3.42 -11.69
C ASP A 194 9.82 -3.48 -10.72
N GLY A 195 10.27 -2.34 -10.17
CA GLY A 195 11.36 -2.29 -9.20
C GLY A 195 12.71 -2.74 -9.79
N PRO A 196 13.73 -2.98 -8.97
CA PRO A 196 13.69 -3.05 -7.50
C PRO A 196 13.74 -1.68 -6.79
N PHE A 197 12.97 -1.55 -5.71
CA PHE A 197 12.94 -0.38 -4.82
C PHE A 197 13.30 -0.77 -3.38
N THR A 198 13.87 0.17 -2.63
CA THR A 198 13.99 0.08 -1.18
C THR A 198 13.22 1.23 -0.57
N VAL A 199 12.19 0.94 0.22
CA VAL A 199 11.30 1.94 0.79
C VAL A 199 11.47 2.00 2.29
N PHE A 200 11.89 3.15 2.78
CA PHE A 200 11.90 3.45 4.20
C PHE A 200 10.49 3.89 4.60
N ALA A 201 9.68 3.00 5.16
CA ALA A 201 8.28 3.26 5.46
C ALA A 201 8.12 3.79 6.89
N PRO A 202 7.76 5.07 7.09
CA PRO A 202 7.44 5.60 8.41
C PRO A 202 6.10 5.05 8.90
N THR A 203 6.04 4.65 10.17
CA THR A 203 4.79 4.20 10.81
C THR A 203 3.84 5.37 11.09
N ASP A 204 2.58 5.06 11.42
CA ASP A 204 1.62 6.09 11.85
C ASP A 204 2.11 6.87 13.09
N GLU A 205 2.87 6.24 13.98
CA GLU A 205 3.51 6.93 15.12
C GLU A 205 4.62 7.89 14.68
N ALA A 206 5.34 7.57 13.60
CA ALA A 206 6.34 8.46 13.03
C ALA A 206 5.70 9.74 12.47
N PHE A 207 4.54 9.61 11.82
CA PHE A 207 3.73 10.75 11.39
C PHE A 207 3.15 11.53 12.57
N ALA A 208 2.76 10.86 13.65
CA ALA A 208 2.26 11.52 14.86
C ALA A 208 3.32 12.36 15.59
N LYS A 209 4.62 12.10 15.38
CA LYS A 209 5.71 12.96 15.87
C LYS A 209 5.82 14.28 15.10
N LEU A 210 5.25 14.37 13.90
CA LEU A 210 5.21 15.62 13.14
C LEU A 210 4.11 16.53 13.72
N PRO A 211 4.34 17.86 13.76
CA PRO A 211 3.28 18.81 14.10
C PRO A 211 2.10 18.64 13.13
N LYS A 212 0.86 18.62 13.65
CA LYS A 212 -0.34 18.46 12.81
C LYS A 212 -0.41 19.52 11.69
N ASP A 213 -0.05 20.76 12.00
CA ASP A 213 -0.04 21.85 11.02
C ASP A 213 0.98 21.60 9.88
N ALA A 214 2.11 20.98 10.20
CA ALA A 214 3.13 20.62 9.22
C ALA A 214 2.69 19.44 8.35
N LEU A 215 2.04 18.44 8.96
CA LEU A 215 1.47 17.31 8.23
C LEU A 215 0.34 17.75 7.29
N ASP A 216 -0.57 18.60 7.77
CA ASP A 216 -1.66 19.15 6.96
C ASP A 216 -1.14 20.02 5.81
N ALA A 217 -0.09 20.80 6.05
CA ALA A 217 0.58 21.57 5.01
C ALA A 217 1.23 20.66 3.95
N LEU A 218 1.90 19.58 4.38
CA LEU A 218 2.46 18.57 3.48
C LEU A 218 1.37 17.84 2.68
N LEU A 219 0.26 17.45 3.31
CA LEU A 219 -0.82 16.74 2.63
C LEU A 219 -1.58 17.62 1.62
N LYS A 220 -1.64 18.94 1.85
CA LYS A 220 -2.24 19.89 0.89
C LYS A 220 -1.32 20.19 -0.29
N ASP A 221 0.00 20.12 -0.11
CA ASP A 221 1.00 20.41 -1.14
C ASP A 221 1.48 19.12 -1.80
N LYS A 222 0.86 18.76 -2.92
CA LYS A 222 1.21 17.55 -3.69
C LYS A 222 2.67 17.52 -4.14
N GLY A 223 3.27 18.67 -4.44
CA GLY A 223 4.66 18.76 -4.88
C GLY A 223 5.62 18.38 -3.76
N LYS A 224 5.43 18.99 -2.58
CA LYS A 224 6.22 18.65 -1.38
C LYS A 224 5.98 17.22 -0.92
N LEU A 225 4.73 16.76 -0.96
CA LEU A 225 4.38 15.38 -0.59
C LEU A 225 5.09 14.38 -1.50
N ALA A 226 5.08 14.60 -2.80
CA ALA A 226 5.79 13.75 -3.76
C ALA A 226 7.30 13.75 -3.50
N SER A 227 7.91 14.91 -3.21
CA SER A 227 9.33 14.99 -2.85
C SER A 227 9.65 14.23 -1.55
N VAL A 228 8.81 14.37 -0.51
CA VAL A 228 8.99 13.64 0.75
C VAL A 228 8.87 12.14 0.52
N LEU A 229 7.85 11.68 -0.20
CA LEU A 229 7.65 10.26 -0.46
C LEU A 229 8.77 9.67 -1.32
N THR A 230 9.20 10.38 -2.37
CA THR A 230 10.34 9.93 -3.21
C THR A 230 11.68 9.98 -2.49
N TYR A 231 11.82 10.78 -1.42
CA TYR A 231 13.00 10.79 -0.54
C TYR A 231 13.05 9.56 0.39
N HIS A 232 11.92 8.94 0.68
CA HIS A 232 11.89 7.66 1.41
C HIS A 232 12.19 6.45 0.51
N VAL A 233 12.29 6.65 -0.81
CA VAL A 233 12.44 5.58 -1.79
C VAL A 233 13.85 5.65 -2.36
N VAL A 234 14.56 4.53 -2.30
CA VAL A 234 15.87 4.34 -2.93
C VAL A 234 15.70 3.37 -4.11
N SER A 235 16.29 3.69 -5.25
CA SER A 235 16.36 2.78 -6.39
C SER A 235 17.35 1.65 -6.09
N GLY A 236 16.94 0.40 -6.32
CA GLY A 236 17.74 -0.78 -5.99
C GLY A 236 17.20 -1.52 -4.78
N GLN A 237 17.50 -2.81 -4.70
CA GLN A 237 17.20 -3.64 -3.55
C GLN A 237 18.39 -3.60 -2.59
N VAL A 238 18.23 -2.92 -1.46
CA VAL A 238 19.27 -2.80 -0.44
C VAL A 238 18.75 -3.47 0.83
N MET A 239 19.19 -4.70 1.07
CA MET A 239 18.87 -5.44 2.30
C MET A 239 19.67 -4.91 3.47
N ALA A 240 19.23 -5.13 4.70
CA ALA A 240 19.87 -4.60 5.91
C ALA A 240 21.37 -4.95 5.98
N ALA A 241 21.75 -6.15 5.53
CA ALA A 241 23.15 -6.61 5.45
C ALA A 241 24.03 -5.79 4.49
N GLU A 242 23.42 -5.13 3.51
CA GLU A 242 24.08 -4.20 2.57
C GLU A 242 23.96 -2.76 3.06
N VAL A 243 22.80 -2.39 3.65
CA VAL A 243 22.57 -1.08 4.29
C VAL A 243 23.67 -0.79 5.31
N VAL A 244 24.08 -1.77 6.12
CA VAL A 244 25.14 -1.57 7.13
C VAL A 244 26.54 -1.28 6.55
N LYS A 245 26.77 -1.56 5.27
CA LYS A 245 28.04 -1.29 4.58
C LYS A 245 28.05 0.06 3.87
N LEU A 246 26.88 0.66 3.68
CA LEU A 246 26.69 1.93 2.99
C LEU A 246 26.74 3.07 4.01
N LYS A 247 27.43 4.16 3.63
CA LYS A 247 27.42 5.43 4.40
C LYS A 247 26.28 6.34 3.95
N ASP A 248 25.84 6.17 2.72
CA ASP A 248 24.84 6.99 2.06
C ASP A 248 24.16 6.20 0.93
N ALA A 249 22.88 6.50 0.69
CA ALA A 249 22.10 5.92 -0.41
C ALA A 249 21.36 7.01 -1.17
N ARG A 250 21.42 6.97 -2.50
CA ARG A 250 20.75 7.94 -3.37
C ARG A 250 19.26 7.62 -3.50
N THR A 251 18.41 8.57 -3.15
CA THR A 251 16.95 8.44 -3.24
C THR A 251 16.44 8.74 -4.65
N VAL A 252 15.20 8.34 -4.93
CA VAL A 252 14.51 8.63 -6.21
C VAL A 252 14.26 10.13 -6.37
N GLN A 253 14.13 10.87 -5.26
CA GLN A 253 14.05 12.33 -5.28
C GLN A 253 15.33 12.98 -5.86
N GLY A 254 16.47 12.29 -5.74
CA GLY A 254 17.76 12.71 -6.27
C GLY A 254 18.81 12.98 -5.19
N GLN A 255 18.37 13.28 -3.96
CA GLN A 255 19.23 13.49 -2.80
C GLN A 255 19.61 12.20 -2.08
N SER A 256 20.73 12.23 -1.34
CA SER A 256 21.18 11.08 -0.57
C SER A 256 20.64 11.11 0.85
N VAL A 257 20.31 9.94 1.38
CA VAL A 257 20.09 9.70 2.81
C VAL A 257 21.36 9.14 3.43
N LYS A 258 21.72 9.62 4.61
CA LYS A 258 22.86 9.13 5.38
C LYS A 258 22.45 7.89 6.18
N ILE A 259 23.22 6.83 6.04
CA ILE A 259 22.98 5.57 6.74
C ILE A 259 24.05 5.42 7.83
N ASP A 260 23.62 5.15 9.05
CA ASP A 260 24.50 4.88 10.19
C ASP A 260 24.14 3.52 10.78
N ALA A 261 25.10 2.62 10.84
CA ALA A 261 24.94 1.26 11.37
C ALA A 261 25.73 1.03 12.67
N SER A 262 26.32 2.06 13.26
CA SER A 262 27.19 1.96 14.44
C SER A 262 26.46 1.50 15.71
N ALA A 263 25.16 1.81 15.84
CA ALA A 263 24.32 1.43 16.98
C ALA A 263 22.90 1.01 16.52
N GLY A 264 22.87 0.07 15.58
CA GLY A 264 21.66 -0.31 14.82
C GLY A 264 21.49 0.56 13.57
N VAL A 265 20.68 0.10 12.61
CA VAL A 265 20.47 0.81 11.34
C VAL A 265 19.66 2.08 11.59
N LYS A 266 20.26 3.23 11.28
CA LYS A 266 19.63 4.54 11.30
C LYS A 266 19.75 5.20 9.94
N VAL A 267 18.72 5.93 9.54
CA VAL A 267 18.66 6.67 8.28
C VAL A 267 18.36 8.12 8.61
N ASN A 268 19.30 9.03 8.31
CA ASN A 268 19.28 10.44 8.75
C ASN A 268 18.92 10.61 10.25
N GLY A 269 19.41 9.72 11.10
CA GLY A 269 19.12 9.71 12.54
C GLY A 269 17.80 9.04 12.94
N SER A 270 16.90 8.70 12.01
CA SER A 270 15.72 7.88 12.27
C SER A 270 16.10 6.43 12.48
N LYS A 271 15.51 5.77 13.48
CA LYS A 271 15.79 4.37 13.80
C LYS A 271 14.93 3.44 12.94
N VAL A 272 15.56 2.42 12.34
CA VAL A 272 14.83 1.32 11.71
C VAL A 272 14.27 0.40 12.79
N LEU A 273 12.95 0.29 12.89
CA LEU A 273 12.23 -0.56 13.84
C LEU A 273 12.19 -2.02 13.38
N LYS A 274 11.96 -2.23 12.08
CA LYS A 274 11.90 -3.54 11.44
C LYS A 274 12.51 -3.44 10.05
N ALA A 275 13.55 -4.21 9.81
CA ALA A 275 14.22 -4.25 8.51
C ALA A 275 13.80 -5.49 7.69
N ASP A 276 14.14 -5.48 6.40
CA ASP A 276 14.02 -6.62 5.49
C ASP A 276 12.59 -7.19 5.37
N VAL A 277 11.58 -6.32 5.29
CA VAL A 277 10.22 -6.77 4.94
C VAL A 277 10.19 -7.00 3.42
N PRO A 278 10.04 -8.25 2.95
CA PRO A 278 10.10 -8.55 1.53
C PRO A 278 8.85 -8.04 0.82
N ALA A 279 9.06 -7.31 -0.28
CA ALA A 279 8.04 -6.95 -1.25
C ALA A 279 8.46 -7.45 -2.63
N THR A 280 7.52 -7.61 -3.55
CA THR A 280 7.85 -8.25 -4.83
C THR A 280 8.67 -7.35 -5.75
N ASN A 281 8.45 -6.03 -5.64
CA ASN A 281 9.20 -5.02 -6.35
C ASN A 281 10.25 -4.33 -5.47
N GLY A 282 10.62 -4.93 -4.32
CA GLY A 282 11.57 -4.28 -3.42
C GLY A 282 11.65 -4.80 -1.99
N VAL A 283 12.16 -3.94 -1.11
CA VAL A 283 12.27 -4.20 0.33
C VAL A 283 11.72 -3.00 1.10
N ILE A 284 10.98 -3.26 2.17
CA ILE A 284 10.52 -2.23 3.10
C ILE A 284 11.36 -2.28 4.38
N HIS A 285 11.88 -1.12 4.78
CA HIS A 285 12.48 -0.90 6.08
C HIS A 285 11.59 0.05 6.87
N VAL A 286 11.04 -0.43 7.98
CA VAL A 286 10.13 0.33 8.84
C VAL A 286 10.93 1.29 9.69
N ILE A 287 10.62 2.58 9.63
CA ILE A 287 11.32 3.63 10.38
C ILE A 287 10.40 4.33 11.37
N ASP A 288 10.99 4.89 12.42
CA ASP A 288 10.26 5.53 13.52
C ASP A 288 10.03 7.03 13.35
N THR A 289 10.58 7.65 12.30
CA THR A 289 10.55 9.10 12.07
C THR A 289 10.47 9.37 10.56
N VAL A 290 9.66 10.36 10.16
CA VAL A 290 9.54 10.74 8.74
C VAL A 290 10.81 11.43 8.27
N LEU A 291 11.38 10.95 7.15
CA LEU A 291 12.54 11.55 6.48
C LEU A 291 12.09 12.76 5.65
N LEU A 292 12.73 13.89 5.87
CA LEU A 292 12.45 15.12 5.14
C LEU A 292 13.65 15.45 4.26
N PRO A 293 13.48 15.62 2.94
CA PRO A 293 14.57 16.10 2.11
C PRO A 293 14.96 17.52 2.56
N PRO A 294 16.26 17.88 2.55
CA PRO A 294 16.73 19.21 2.93
C PRO A 294 16.05 20.39 2.20
N ASP A 295 15.47 20.13 1.02
CA ASP A 295 14.70 21.11 0.23
C ASP A 295 13.30 21.33 0.80
N VAL A 296 12.73 20.28 1.38
CA VAL A 296 11.44 20.33 2.07
C VAL A 296 11.71 20.77 3.50
N LYS A 297 11.88 22.06 3.63
CA LYS A 297 11.90 22.74 4.91
C LYS A 297 10.49 22.68 5.50
N LEU A 298 10.29 21.85 6.52
CA LEU A 298 9.14 21.97 7.44
C LEU A 298 9.33 23.23 8.30
N GLY A 299 9.28 24.39 7.66
CA GLY A 299 9.87 25.61 8.19
C GLY A 299 11.39 25.49 8.27
N ASP A 300 12.08 26.31 7.49
CA ASP A 300 13.53 26.60 7.51
C ASP A 300 14.04 26.71 8.94
N ALA A 301 15.27 26.36 9.34
CA ALA A 301 15.89 26.47 10.70
C ALA A 301 15.12 27.22 11.83
N HIS A 302 14.52 28.39 11.55
CA HIS A 302 13.29 28.89 12.18
C HIS A 302 12.23 27.84 12.61
N GLY A 303 12.02 26.73 11.91
CA GLY A 303 11.07 25.69 12.24
C GLY A 303 11.50 24.86 13.44
N GLU A 304 12.80 24.76 13.74
CA GLU A 304 13.30 24.20 15.01
C GLU A 304 13.19 25.21 16.15
N VAL A 305 13.45 26.48 15.87
CA VAL A 305 13.25 27.60 16.79
C VAL A 305 11.77 27.69 17.18
N GLY A 306 10.89 27.88 16.21
CA GLY A 306 9.44 27.87 16.39
C GLY A 306 8.89 26.57 16.97
N ARG A 307 9.46 25.39 16.65
CA ARG A 307 9.10 24.12 17.34
C ARG A 307 9.48 24.16 18.82
N SER A 308 10.70 24.60 19.15
CA SER A 308 11.17 24.69 20.53
C SER A 308 10.34 25.67 21.35
N LEU A 309 10.01 26.83 20.77
CA LEU A 309 9.18 27.83 21.40
C LEU A 309 7.71 27.37 21.55
N ARG A 310 7.12 26.73 20.53
CA ARG A 310 5.77 26.15 20.64
C ARG A 310 5.70 25.02 21.67
N LEU A 311 6.71 24.16 21.74
CA LEU A 311 6.78 23.10 22.75
C LEU A 311 6.91 23.67 24.16
N ALA A 312 7.70 24.73 24.33
CA ALA A 312 7.81 25.45 25.59
C ALA A 312 6.44 25.99 26.00
N ILE A 313 5.74 26.68 25.09
CA ILE A 313 4.37 27.16 25.26
C ILE A 313 3.41 26.04 25.68
N GLU A 314 3.39 24.93 24.95
CA GLU A 314 2.52 23.79 25.20
C GLU A 314 2.73 23.21 26.60
N ARG A 315 3.98 23.17 27.07
CA ARG A 315 4.31 22.70 28.43
C ARG A 315 4.10 23.75 29.51
N GLY A 316 4.31 25.03 29.20
CA GLY A 316 4.23 26.13 30.16
C GLY A 316 2.80 26.58 30.46
N VAL A 317 1.91 26.61 29.47
CA VAL A 317 0.51 27.05 29.66
C VAL A 317 -0.22 26.23 30.73
N PRO A 318 -0.16 24.89 30.75
CA PRO A 318 -0.77 24.10 31.82
C PRO A 318 -0.16 24.39 33.20
N LEU A 319 1.16 24.63 33.28
CA LEU A 319 1.84 24.98 34.53
C LEU A 319 1.37 26.33 35.06
N PHE A 320 1.23 27.32 34.18
CA PHE A 320 0.70 28.64 34.53
C PHE A 320 -0.75 28.54 35.03
N ASN A 321 -1.61 27.84 34.29
CA ASN A 321 -3.04 27.70 34.61
C ASN A 321 -3.29 26.88 35.88
N SER A 322 -2.38 26.00 36.26
CA SER A 322 -2.43 25.24 37.52
C SER A 322 -1.83 26.00 38.71
N GLY A 323 -1.42 27.25 38.53
CA GLY A 323 -0.84 28.11 39.57
C GLY A 323 0.67 27.89 39.78
N ASN A 324 1.31 26.98 39.06
CA ASN A 324 2.75 26.77 39.09
C ASN A 324 3.47 27.73 38.12
N VAL A 325 3.33 29.02 38.39
CA VAL A 325 3.89 30.11 37.58
C VAL A 325 5.42 30.13 37.56
N GLU A 326 6.06 29.67 38.64
CA GLU A 326 7.54 29.57 38.72
C GLU A 326 8.07 28.52 37.74
N ALA A 327 7.45 27.33 37.70
CA ALA A 327 7.85 26.29 36.74
C ALA A 327 7.56 26.71 35.29
N CYS A 328 6.47 27.45 35.04
CA CYS A 328 6.21 28.01 33.72
C CYS A 328 7.32 28.98 33.28
N ALA A 329 7.68 29.94 34.13
CA ALA A 329 8.75 30.89 33.85
C ALA A 329 10.07 30.16 33.57
N ALA A 330 10.44 29.17 34.38
CA ALA A 330 11.66 28.38 34.17
C ALA A 330 11.66 27.61 32.83
N VAL A 331 10.53 26.99 32.45
CA VAL A 331 10.39 26.29 31.16
C VAL A 331 10.59 27.27 30.00
N TYR A 332 10.03 28.48 30.08
CA TYR A 332 10.20 29.50 29.05
C TYR A 332 11.63 30.04 29.03
N GLU A 333 12.26 30.32 30.17
CA GLU A 333 13.64 30.81 30.23
C GLU A 333 14.62 29.81 29.62
N VAL A 334 14.51 28.54 30.00
CA VAL A 334 15.36 27.47 29.45
C VAL A 334 15.17 27.34 27.94
N ALA A 335 13.93 27.39 27.45
CA ALA A 335 13.66 27.33 26.01
C ALA A 335 14.26 28.53 25.26
N ALA A 336 14.11 29.74 25.79
CA ALA A 336 14.65 30.95 25.17
C ALA A 336 16.19 30.93 25.11
N LEU A 337 16.84 30.52 26.20
CA LEU A 337 18.30 30.38 26.26
C LEU A 337 18.80 29.28 25.31
N THR A 338 18.14 28.12 25.33
CA THR A 338 18.49 27.00 24.45
C THR A 338 18.40 27.39 22.98
N VAL A 339 17.36 28.14 22.59
CA VAL A 339 17.21 28.64 21.23
C VAL A 339 18.34 29.61 20.87
N LEU A 340 18.68 30.55 21.76
CA LEU A 340 19.76 31.51 21.51
C LEU A 340 21.14 30.84 21.44
N GLU A 341 21.35 29.76 22.20
CA GLU A 341 22.63 29.06 22.31
C GLU A 341 22.83 28.02 21.19
N LEU A 342 21.79 27.21 20.89
CA LEU A 342 21.88 26.17 19.86
C LEU A 342 21.75 26.70 18.44
N ALA A 343 20.96 27.76 18.22
CA ALA A 343 20.75 28.29 16.88
C ALA A 343 21.94 29.13 16.38
N GLY A 344 22.96 29.38 17.21
CA GLY A 344 24.25 29.97 16.81
C GLY A 344 24.09 31.21 15.94
N ASP A 345 24.77 31.25 14.79
CA ASP A 345 24.66 32.30 13.75
C ASP A 345 23.49 32.06 12.76
N GLU A 346 22.84 30.89 12.81
CA GLU A 346 21.74 30.52 11.89
C GLU A 346 20.41 31.21 12.24
N LEU A 347 20.25 31.69 13.48
CA LEU A 347 19.09 32.50 13.85
C LEU A 347 19.16 33.89 13.22
N ASP A 348 18.07 34.30 12.56
CA ASP A 348 17.91 35.66 12.04
C ASP A 348 18.19 36.70 13.14
N ALA A 349 18.92 37.76 12.79
CA ALA A 349 19.34 38.78 13.74
C ALA A 349 18.15 39.49 14.41
N GLY A 350 17.05 39.68 13.68
CA GLY A 350 15.80 40.24 14.19
C GLY A 350 15.08 39.31 15.17
N LEU A 351 15.00 38.02 14.87
CA LEU A 351 14.43 37.02 15.79
C LEU A 351 15.29 36.88 17.06
N ARG A 352 16.62 36.85 16.91
CA ARG A 352 17.56 36.83 18.04
C ARG A 352 17.37 38.04 18.96
N ALA A 353 17.21 39.23 18.37
CA ALA A 353 16.98 40.46 19.13
C ALA A 353 15.67 40.42 19.94
N ARG A 354 14.58 39.90 19.35
CA ARG A 354 13.27 39.75 20.03
C ARG A 354 13.37 38.81 21.24
N LEU A 355 13.98 37.63 21.07
CA LEU A 355 14.21 36.68 22.17
C LEU A 355 15.09 37.26 23.28
N ALA A 356 16.20 37.90 22.90
CA ALA A 356 17.11 38.53 23.86
C ALA A 356 16.46 39.72 24.60
N GLN A 357 15.50 40.41 23.99
CA GLN A 357 14.69 41.44 24.63
C GLN A 357 13.71 40.84 25.65
N GLY A 358 13.03 39.74 25.29
CA GLY A 358 12.14 39.01 26.20
C GLY A 358 12.85 38.52 27.47
N LEU A 359 14.05 37.93 27.31
CA LEU A 359 14.88 37.50 28.44
C LEU A 359 15.31 38.67 29.33
N ARG A 360 15.67 39.82 28.74
CA ARG A 360 16.00 41.03 29.51
C ARG A 360 14.80 41.56 30.29
N ALA A 361 13.61 41.59 29.68
CA ALA A 361 12.38 42.01 30.34
C ALA A 361 12.01 41.06 31.50
N ALA A 362 12.17 39.75 31.30
CA ALA A 362 11.97 38.76 32.36
C ALA A 362 12.97 38.97 33.52
N GLY A 363 14.26 39.19 33.23
CA GLY A 363 15.27 39.46 34.26
C GLY A 363 15.03 40.75 35.07
N GLN A 364 14.26 41.69 34.52
CA GLN A 364 13.88 42.94 35.21
C GLN A 364 12.54 42.84 35.94
N SER A 365 11.80 41.73 35.78
CA SER A 365 10.47 41.56 36.36
C SER A 365 10.52 41.08 37.81
N HIS A 366 9.61 41.59 38.65
CA HIS A 366 9.60 41.33 40.10
C HIS A 366 8.83 40.06 40.51
N GLY A 367 8.11 39.41 39.59
CA GLY A 367 7.32 38.22 39.87
C GLY A 367 7.39 37.16 38.77
N ALA A 368 7.18 35.89 39.14
CA ALA A 368 7.22 34.75 38.22
C ALA A 368 6.19 34.85 37.09
N ALA A 369 5.01 35.38 37.41
CA ALA A 369 3.96 35.59 36.42
C ALA A 369 4.37 36.63 35.37
N ASP A 370 5.00 37.72 35.78
CA ASP A 370 5.49 38.78 34.90
C ASP A 370 6.62 38.26 34.00
N ARG A 371 7.53 37.45 34.57
CA ARG A 371 8.59 36.76 33.80
C ARG A 371 8.00 35.85 32.72
N ALA A 372 7.04 35.01 33.10
CA ALA A 372 6.38 34.10 32.18
C ALA A 372 5.64 34.85 31.07
N TRP A 373 4.95 35.95 31.39
CA TRP A 373 4.28 36.79 30.39
C TRP A 373 5.26 37.52 29.47
N ALA A 374 6.35 38.08 29.99
CA ALA A 374 7.37 38.76 29.18
C ALA A 374 7.99 37.81 28.15
N LEU A 375 8.32 36.58 28.56
CA LEU A 375 8.83 35.55 27.65
C LEU A 375 7.77 35.06 26.68
N ARG A 376 6.52 34.92 27.13
CA ARG A 376 5.42 34.52 26.26
C ARG A 376 5.20 35.50 25.12
N HIS A 377 5.17 36.80 25.40
CA HIS A 377 5.06 37.82 24.37
C HIS A 377 6.21 37.75 23.38
N ALA A 378 7.45 37.58 23.86
CA ALA A 378 8.61 37.43 22.99
C ALA A 378 8.51 36.19 22.08
N PHE A 379 7.98 35.08 22.59
CA PHE A 379 7.76 33.87 21.79
C PHE A 379 6.69 34.08 20.73
N ASP A 380 5.56 34.69 21.09
CA ASP A 380 4.47 34.97 20.17
C ASP A 380 4.93 35.93 19.05
N ASP A 381 5.73 36.96 19.38
CA ASP A 381 6.32 37.88 18.40
C ASP A 381 7.29 37.19 17.42
N VAL A 382 8.11 36.27 17.92
CA VAL A 382 9.04 35.49 17.10
C VAL A 382 8.27 34.55 16.17
N LEU A 383 7.28 33.84 16.70
CA LEU A 383 6.43 32.93 15.93
C LEU A 383 5.60 33.68 14.87
N ALA A 384 5.12 34.89 15.17
CA ALA A 384 4.41 35.74 14.22
C ALA A 384 5.33 36.19 13.08
N ALA A 385 6.55 36.63 13.40
CA ALA A 385 7.53 37.03 12.41
C ALA A 385 7.94 35.87 11.49
N GLU A 386 8.09 34.66 12.02
CA GLU A 386 8.33 33.45 11.21
C GLU A 386 7.21 33.19 10.20
N HIS A 387 5.96 33.34 10.64
CA HIS A 387 4.80 33.10 9.79
C HIS A 387 4.66 34.14 8.66
N GLU A 388 5.02 35.40 8.93
CA GLU A 388 5.01 36.46 7.92
C GLU A 388 6.12 36.28 6.88
N MET A 389 7.33 35.90 7.30
CA MET A 389 8.43 35.56 6.38
C MET A 389 8.08 34.37 5.48
N THR A 390 7.41 33.34 6.02
CA THR A 390 6.96 32.17 5.27
C THR A 390 5.91 32.51 4.20
N ARG A 391 5.02 33.48 4.46
CA ARG A 391 4.05 33.95 3.46
C ARG A 391 4.72 34.70 2.32
N MET A 392 5.76 35.48 2.60
CA MET A 392 6.46 36.27 1.57
C MET A 392 7.32 35.41 0.64
N THR A 393 7.90 34.31 1.14
CA THR A 393 8.69 33.37 0.32
C THR A 393 7.82 32.46 -0.55
N SER A 394 6.59 32.16 -0.14
CA SER A 394 5.65 31.35 -0.93
C SER A 394 4.88 32.13 -2.01
N ALA A 395 5.04 33.46 -2.08
CA ALA A 395 4.39 34.35 -3.04
C ALA A 395 5.32 34.81 -4.18
N ARG A 396 6.56 34.33 -4.20
CA ARG A 396 7.52 34.46 -5.31
C ARG A 396 7.64 33.12 -6.01
#